data_AF-A0ABD4RB69-F1
#
_entry.id   AF-A0ABD4RB69-F1
#
_cell.length_a   1.000
_cell.length_b   1.000
_cell.length_c   1.000
_cell.angle_alpha   90.00
_cell.angle_beta   90.00
_cell.angle_gamma   90.00
#
_symmetry.space_group_name_H-M   'P 1'
#
loop_
_entity.id
_entity.type
_entity.pdbx_description
1 polymer ?
#
loop_
_entity_poly.entity_id
_entity_poly.type
_entity_poly.pdbx_seq_one_letter_code
_entity_poly.pdbx_strand_id
1 'polypeptide(L)'
;MAGFYGVFNFGEIVLEMVDVGLPWPVLFATGTILCQLVGSALVISNFAGYGWIGSAMLIVFTLLTIPVGHPFWKFSEPQRTQEFHIALEHITVIGGLMMSMLLSGRKR
;
A
#
# COMPACT_ATOMS: atom_id res chain seq x y z
N MET A 1 -1.25 -6.84 8.02
CA MET A 1 -0.03 -7.69 7.98
C MET A 1 0.18 -8.25 6.56
N ALA A 2 0.19 -7.40 5.52
CA ALA A 2 0.11 -7.89 4.13
C ALA A 2 1.45 -8.41 3.57
N GLY A 3 2.58 -7.75 3.86
CA GLY A 3 3.87 -8.11 3.25
C GLY A 3 4.40 -9.50 3.65
N PHE A 4 4.45 -9.79 4.94
CA PHE A 4 4.84 -11.13 5.42
C PHE A 4 3.83 -12.21 5.03
N TYR A 5 2.52 -11.90 5.11
CA TYR A 5 1.48 -12.83 4.67
C TYR A 5 1.65 -13.20 3.19
N GLY A 6 1.96 -12.22 2.35
CA GLY A 6 2.17 -12.43 0.92
C GLY A 6 3.37 -13.29 0.55
N VAL A 7 4.43 -13.28 1.37
CA VAL A 7 5.59 -14.16 1.15
C VAL A 7 5.20 -15.63 1.38
N PHE A 8 4.36 -15.90 2.38
CA PHE A 8 3.94 -17.26 2.71
C PHE A 8 2.69 -17.73 1.93
N ASN A 9 1.85 -16.79 1.49
CA ASN A 9 0.61 -17.06 0.76
C ASN A 9 0.61 -16.37 -0.62
N PHE A 10 1.70 -16.52 -1.36
CA PHE A 10 1.87 -15.88 -2.67
C PHE A 10 0.73 -16.22 -3.64
N GLY A 11 0.24 -17.47 -3.60
CA GLY A 11 -0.88 -17.91 -4.43
C GLY A 11 -2.17 -17.13 -4.18
N GLU A 12 -2.46 -16.77 -2.92
CA GLU A 12 -3.65 -15.99 -2.61
C GLU A 12 -3.55 -14.55 -3.11
N ILE A 13 -2.37 -13.92 -2.96
CA ILE A 13 -2.17 -12.56 -3.51
C ILE A 13 -2.31 -12.57 -5.03
N VAL A 14 -1.80 -13.60 -5.71
CA VAL A 14 -2.00 -13.73 -7.16
C VAL A 14 -3.47 -13.84 -7.51
N LEU A 15 -4.28 -14.59 -6.74
CA LEU A 15 -5.72 -14.67 -6.93
C LEU A 15 -6.42 -13.32 -6.70
N GLU A 16 -6.04 -12.57 -5.67
CA GLU A 16 -6.54 -11.21 -5.44
C GLU A 16 -6.26 -10.30 -6.65
N MET A 17 -5.05 -10.37 -7.23
CA MET A 17 -4.70 -9.58 -8.43
C MET A 17 -5.50 -10.03 -9.67
N VAL A 18 -5.88 -11.30 -9.77
CA VAL A 18 -6.78 -11.83 -10.82
C VAL A 18 -8.20 -11.29 -10.63
N ASP A 19 -8.73 -11.32 -9.40
CA ASP A 19 -10.08 -10.86 -9.08
C ASP A 19 -10.24 -9.35 -9.30
N VAL A 20 -9.18 -8.58 -9.04
CA VAL A 20 -9.11 -7.15 -9.33
C VAL A 20 -8.97 -6.87 -10.84
N GLY A 21 -8.57 -7.85 -11.64
CA GLY A 21 -8.47 -7.75 -13.09
C GLY A 21 -7.17 -7.08 -13.60
N LEU A 22 -6.09 -7.14 -12.82
CA LEU A 22 -4.81 -6.55 -13.23
C LEU A 22 -4.11 -7.38 -14.33
N PRO A 23 -3.51 -6.73 -15.34
CA PRO A 23 -2.75 -7.44 -16.36
C PRO A 23 -1.47 -7.99 -15.71
N TRP A 24 -1.14 -9.27 -15.92
CA TRP A 24 0.03 -9.94 -15.31
C TRP A 24 -0.01 -10.02 -13.76
N PRO A 25 -0.96 -10.80 -13.19
CA PRO A 25 -1.19 -10.90 -11.74
C PRO A 25 0.06 -11.20 -10.90
N VAL A 26 0.94 -12.07 -11.41
CA VAL A 26 2.19 -12.46 -10.74
C VAL A 26 3.13 -11.27 -10.56
N LEU A 27 3.27 -10.40 -11.58
CA LEU A 27 4.14 -9.23 -11.51
C LEU A 27 3.63 -8.21 -10.49
N PHE A 28 2.32 -7.97 -10.47
CA PHE A 28 1.69 -7.06 -9.52
C PHE A 28 1.74 -7.59 -8.09
N ALA A 29 1.55 -8.90 -7.89
CA ALA A 29 1.70 -9.55 -6.59
C ALA A 29 3.13 -9.41 -6.05
N THR A 30 4.14 -9.75 -6.86
CA THR A 30 5.55 -9.59 -6.49
C THR A 30 5.89 -8.12 -6.22
N GLY A 31 5.45 -7.20 -7.10
CA GLY A 31 5.69 -5.77 -6.93
C GLY A 31 5.07 -5.21 -5.64
N THR A 32 3.87 -5.67 -5.29
CA THR A 32 3.17 -5.30 -4.05
C THR A 32 3.95 -5.76 -2.82
N ILE A 33 4.35 -7.03 -2.77
CA ILE A 33 5.13 -7.59 -1.66
C ILE A 33 6.46 -6.85 -1.50
N LEU A 34 7.18 -6.64 -2.61
CA LEU A 34 8.46 -5.92 -2.59
C LEU A 34 8.27 -4.47 -2.13
N CYS A 35 7.26 -3.76 -2.63
CA CYS A 35 6.97 -2.39 -2.22
C CYS A 35 6.69 -2.29 -0.72
N GLN A 36 5.87 -3.19 -0.18
CA GLN A 36 5.53 -3.21 1.24
C GLN A 36 6.72 -3.53 2.12
N LEU A 37 7.53 -4.54 1.76
CA LEU A 37 8.70 -4.94 2.54
C LEU A 37 9.83 -3.91 2.46
N VAL A 38 10.20 -3.48 1.25
CA VAL A 38 11.28 -2.51 1.03
C VAL A 38 10.89 -1.14 1.58
N GLY A 39 9.66 -0.68 1.31
CA GLY A 39 9.16 0.59 1.83
C GLY A 39 9.17 0.64 3.36
N SER A 40 8.66 -0.42 4.01
CA SER A 40 8.65 -0.50 5.47
C SER A 40 10.07 -0.58 6.05
N ALA A 41 10.95 -1.38 5.44
CA ALA A 41 12.34 -1.50 5.87
C ALA A 41 13.09 -0.16 5.74
N LEU A 42 12.87 0.60 4.67
CA LEU A 42 13.47 1.93 4.46
C LEU A 42 12.97 2.94 5.49
N VAL A 43 11.67 2.97 5.78
CA VAL A 43 11.09 3.85 6.81
C VAL A 43 11.67 3.53 8.19
N ILE A 44 11.75 2.25 8.58
CA ILE A 44 12.22 1.82 9.91
C ILE A 44 13.72 2.02 10.08
N SER A 45 14.52 1.58 9.10
CA SER A 45 15.97 1.68 9.18
C SER A 45 16.48 3.11 9.00
N ASN A 46 15.72 3.95 8.30
CA ASN A 46 16.12 5.29 7.87
C ASN A 46 17.56 5.32 7.32
N PHE A 47 17.95 4.25 6.62
CA PHE A 47 19.33 4.01 6.24
C PHE A 47 19.86 5.18 5.41
N ALA A 48 20.93 5.83 5.88
CA ALA A 48 21.53 7.02 5.27
C ALA A 48 20.57 8.22 5.01
N GLY A 49 19.45 8.31 5.73
CA GLY A 49 18.46 9.38 5.54
C GLY A 49 17.52 9.15 4.35
N TYR A 50 17.42 7.92 3.83
CA TYR A 50 16.50 7.56 2.74
C TYR A 50 15.11 7.12 3.21
N GLY A 51 14.77 7.28 4.49
CA GLY A 51 13.44 6.91 5.00
C GLY A 51 12.29 7.61 4.26
N TRP A 52 12.51 8.85 3.79
CA TRP A 52 11.55 9.59 2.97
C TRP A 52 11.20 8.90 1.65
N ILE A 53 12.14 8.15 1.05
CA ILE A 53 11.87 7.36 -0.17
C ILE A 53 10.94 6.21 0.16
N GLY A 54 11.19 5.51 1.27
CA GLY A 54 10.31 4.46 1.76
C GLY A 54 8.89 4.97 2.02
N SER A 55 8.77 6.12 2.70
CA SER A 55 7.48 6.77 2.94
C SER A 55 6.78 7.16 1.64
N ALA A 56 7.50 7.76 0.68
CA ALA A 56 6.93 8.16 -0.60
C ALA A 56 6.43 6.95 -1.42
N MET A 57 7.21 5.86 -1.46
CA MET A 57 6.80 4.62 -2.12
C MET A 57 5.51 4.06 -1.51
N LEU A 58 5.43 4.01 -0.16
CA LEU A 58 4.25 3.51 0.53
C LEU A 58 3.03 4.42 0.36
N ILE A 59 3.21 5.75 0.31
CA ILE A 59 2.13 6.70 0.03
C ILE A 59 1.55 6.45 -1.37
N VAL A 60 2.41 6.37 -2.39
CA VAL A 60 1.97 6.14 -3.77
C VAL A 60 1.25 4.80 -3.88
N PHE A 61 1.81 3.74 -3.29
CA PHE A 61 1.16 2.43 -3.24
C PHE A 61 -0.23 2.51 -2.60
N THR A 62 -0.33 3.12 -1.42
CA THR A 62 -1.59 3.24 -0.66
C THR A 62 -2.63 4.11 -1.39
N LEU A 63 -2.20 5.12 -2.15
CA LEU A 63 -3.10 5.91 -2.99
C LEU A 63 -3.63 5.09 -4.17
N LEU A 64 -2.81 4.22 -4.76
CA LEU A 64 -3.20 3.38 -5.88
C LEU A 64 -4.16 2.25 -5.48
N THR A 65 -4.13 1.76 -4.24
CA THR A 65 -5.06 0.74 -3.76
C THR A 65 -6.50 1.27 -3.62
N ILE A 66 -6.72 2.57 -3.45
CA ILE A 66 -8.06 3.16 -3.34
C ILE A 66 -8.86 2.96 -4.64
N PRO A 67 -8.44 3.46 -5.81
CA PRO A 67 -9.20 3.27 -7.06
C PRO A 67 -9.16 1.83 -7.57
N VAL A 68 -8.11 1.06 -7.26
CA VAL A 68 -7.89 -0.28 -7.80
C VAL A 68 -8.57 -1.36 -6.95
N GLY A 69 -8.37 -1.34 -5.63
CA GLY A 69 -8.90 -2.34 -4.71
C GLY A 69 -10.25 -1.98 -4.09
N HIS A 70 -10.49 -0.68 -3.85
CA HIS A 70 -11.66 -0.21 -3.11
C HIS A 70 -12.44 0.90 -3.82
N PRO A 71 -12.92 0.68 -5.07
CA PRO A 71 -13.70 1.69 -5.77
C PRO A 71 -15.11 1.81 -5.15
N PHE A 72 -15.21 2.43 -3.98
CA PHE A 72 -16.46 2.65 -3.22
C PHE A 72 -17.58 3.25 -4.10
N TRP A 73 -17.24 4.20 -4.97
CA TRP A 73 -18.12 4.81 -5.98
C TRP A 73 -18.79 3.85 -6.98
N LYS A 74 -18.33 2.60 -7.11
CA LYS A 74 -18.95 1.59 -7.97
C LYS A 74 -19.96 0.69 -7.24
N PHE A 75 -20.02 0.73 -5.91
CA PHE A 75 -20.86 -0.15 -5.10
C PHE A 75 -22.16 0.54 -4.63
N SER A 76 -23.23 -0.24 -4.44
CA SER A 76 -24.46 0.18 -3.79
C SER A 76 -24.40 -0.05 -2.27
N GLU A 77 -25.32 0.57 -1.52
CA GLU A 77 -25.41 0.32 -0.07
C GLU A 77 -25.82 -1.14 0.21
N PRO A 78 -25.26 -1.79 1.26
CA PRO A 78 -24.40 -1.24 2.33
C PRO A 78 -22.88 -1.32 2.04
N GLN A 79 -22.46 -2.03 0.99
CA GLN A 79 -21.04 -2.22 0.66
C GLN A 79 -20.30 -0.91 0.38
N ARG A 80 -20.98 0.06 -0.24
CA ARG A 80 -20.45 1.41 -0.47
C ARG A 80 -19.86 2.06 0.79
N THR A 81 -20.55 1.93 1.92
CA THR A 81 -20.13 2.55 3.19
C THR A 81 -18.92 1.84 3.78
N GLN A 82 -18.86 0.52 3.65
CA GLN A 82 -17.70 -0.27 4.09
C GLN A 82 -16.45 0.08 3.28
N GLU A 83 -16.58 0.10 1.94
CA GLU A 83 -15.49 0.48 1.03
C GLU A 83 -15.03 1.93 1.24
N PHE A 84 -15.97 2.83 1.56
CA PHE A 84 -15.64 4.21 1.90
C PHE A 84 -14.84 4.31 3.21
N HIS A 85 -15.19 3.54 4.24
CA HIS A 85 -14.40 3.49 5.48
C HIS A 85 -12.97 2.98 5.22
N ILE A 86 -12.80 1.95 4.39
CA ILE A 86 -11.47 1.44 4.01
C ILE A 86 -10.67 2.52 3.28
N ALA A 87 -11.29 3.28 2.38
CA ALA A 87 -10.64 4.42 1.72
C ALA A 87 -10.18 5.49 2.73
N LEU A 88 -10.99 5.78 3.75
CA LEU A 88 -10.61 6.71 4.82
C LEU A 88 -9.46 6.19 5.67
N GLU A 89 -9.43 4.89 6.00
CA GLU A 89 -8.30 4.25 6.69
C GLU A 89 -6.99 4.46 5.91
N HIS A 90 -7.01 4.21 4.60
CA HIS A 90 -5.87 4.47 3.73
C HIS A 90 -5.42 5.95 3.76
N ILE A 91 -6.35 6.91 3.74
CA ILE A 91 -6.04 8.34 3.84
C ILE A 91 -5.37 8.67 5.18
N THR A 92 -5.83 8.08 6.30
CA THR A 92 -5.19 8.30 7.60
C THR A 92 -3.77 7.76 7.65
N VAL A 93 -3.53 6.58 7.06
CA VAL A 93 -2.18 5.99 6.95
C VAL A 93 -1.27 6.86 6.09
N ILE A 94 -1.77 7.39 4.97
CA ILE A 94 -1.04 8.35 4.13
C ILE A 94 -0.62 9.58 4.94
N GLY A 95 -1.51 10.14 5.76
CA GLY A 95 -1.18 11.26 6.65
C GLY A 95 -0.02 10.95 7.61
N GLY A 96 -0.02 9.75 8.20
CA GLY A 96 1.09 9.27 9.04
C GLY A 96 2.41 9.15 8.27
N LEU A 97 2.36 8.58 7.06
CA LEU A 97 3.53 8.43 6.19
C LEU A 97 4.07 9.78 5.69
N MET A 98 3.21 10.77 5.45
CA MET A 98 3.63 12.12 5.07
C MET A 98 4.45 12.77 6.19
N MET A 99 4.03 12.63 7.45
CA MET A 99 4.81 13.11 8.59
C MET A 99 6.17 12.40 8.68
N SER A 100 6.19 11.09 8.51
CA SER A 100 7.43 10.30 8.44
C SER A 100 8.37 10.78 7.34
N MET A 101 7.83 11.05 6.13
CA MET A 101 8.58 11.56 4.98
C MET A 101 9.22 12.91 5.28
N LEU A 102 8.46 13.86 5.85
CA LEU A 102 8.94 15.19 6.18
C LEU A 102 10.02 15.17 7.27
N LEU A 103 9.87 14.32 8.28
CA LEU A 103 10.82 14.21 9.39
C LEU A 103 12.11 13.49 8.96
N SER A 104 12.03 12.47 8.12
CA SER A 104 13.20 11.77 7.56
C SER A 104 13.94 12.61 6.52
N GLY A 105 13.22 13.40 5.72
CA GLY A 105 13.80 14.29 4.69
C GLY A 105 14.51 15.52 5.25
N ARG A 106 14.23 15.92 6.50
CA ARG A 106 15.04 16.90 7.22
C ARG A 106 16.38 16.27 7.61
N LYS A 107 17.37 16.36 6.71
CA LYS A 107 18.79 16.16 7.07
C LYS A 107 19.09 17.00 8.31
N ARG A 108 19.55 16.36 9.39
CA ARG A 108 20.16 17.04 10.54
C ARG A 108 21.50 17.65 10.13
#